data_AF-A0A6J8APZ8-F1
#
_entry.id   AF-A0A6J8APZ8-F1
#
_cell.length_a   1.000
_cell.length_b   1.000
_cell.length_c   1.000
_cell.angle_alpha   90.00
_cell.angle_beta   90.00
_cell.angle_gamma   90.00
#
_symmetry.space_group_name_H-M   'P 1'
#
loop_
_entity.id
_entity.type
_entity.pdbx_description
1 polymer ?
#
loop_
_entity_poly.entity_id
_entity_poly.type
_entity_poly.pdbx_seq_one_letter_code
_entity_poly.pdbx_strand_id
1 'polypeptide(L)'
;MGAGNSTSPSGTSLNITNFVRLCIVIQTELPNILRELLLVKEPSKFLNSHIRSNSYLSKQLRPFEWKVIGTVNTKQYADFDVALMYKIIRNLNLVPPPTQGWDNHIPPTSTETTIGDDVERIRRSRNDIVHNVNTNISVVELNNRFSLFKDIASRLGVYLNKEYVSKIEDV
;
A
#
# COMPACT_ATOMS: atom_id res chain seq x y z
N MET A 1 -2.85 43.80 22.98
CA MET A 1 -3.33 42.70 23.84
C MET A 1 -4.76 42.41 23.40
N GLY A 2 -5.13 41.29 22.77
CA GLY A 2 -4.56 39.95 22.78
C GLY A 2 -5.63 39.03 23.36
N ALA A 3 -6.38 38.34 22.49
CA ALA A 3 -7.09 37.09 22.79
C ALA A 3 -7.63 36.51 21.47
N GLY A 4 -6.77 35.78 20.75
CA GLY A 4 -7.23 34.89 19.70
C GLY A 4 -7.83 33.65 20.35
N ASN A 5 -9.16 33.50 20.30
CA ASN A 5 -9.84 32.28 20.73
C ASN A 5 -9.41 31.13 19.82
N SER A 6 -8.50 30.28 20.31
CA SER A 6 -8.21 28.98 19.73
C SER A 6 -9.31 28.02 20.16
N THR A 7 -10.37 27.94 19.37
CA THR A 7 -11.37 26.87 19.49
C THR A 7 -10.69 25.54 19.25
N SER A 8 -10.61 24.71 20.30
CA SER A 8 -10.12 23.34 20.20
C SER A 8 -11.04 22.53 19.25
N PRO A 9 -10.49 21.67 18.39
CA PRO A 9 -11.30 20.86 17.48
C PRO A 9 -12.31 20.01 18.27
N SER A 10 -13.57 19.95 17.81
CA SER A 10 -14.56 19.03 18.37
C SER A 10 -14.13 17.57 18.12
N GLY A 11 -14.57 16.63 18.97
CA GLY A 11 -14.20 15.21 18.83
C GLY A 11 -14.47 14.63 17.43
N THR A 12 -15.55 15.06 16.77
CA THR A 12 -15.88 14.66 15.38
C THR A 12 -14.87 15.19 14.37
N SER A 13 -14.43 16.44 14.51
CA SER A 13 -13.45 17.05 13.59
C SER A 13 -12.06 16.40 13.71
N LEU A 14 -11.66 16.02 14.93
CA LEU A 14 -10.42 15.28 15.17
C LEU A 14 -10.48 13.89 14.53
N ASN A 15 -11.61 13.19 14.66
CA ASN A 15 -11.76 11.85 14.10
C ASN A 15 -11.79 11.83 12.57
N ILE A 16 -12.39 12.84 11.92
CA ILE A 16 -12.28 13.03 10.47
C ILE A 16 -10.84 13.30 10.05
N THR A 17 -10.11 14.12 10.83
CA THR A 17 -8.68 14.37 10.58
C THR A 17 -7.87 13.08 10.65
N ASN A 18 -8.15 12.21 11.62
CA ASN A 18 -7.50 10.90 11.73
C ASN A 18 -7.77 10.02 10.50
N PHE A 19 -8.99 10.01 9.98
CA PHE A 19 -9.31 9.29 8.74
C PHE A 19 -8.53 9.83 7.54
N VAL A 20 -8.43 11.16 7.40
CA VAL A 20 -7.66 11.79 6.32
C VAL A 20 -6.18 11.39 6.39
N ARG A 21 -5.59 11.35 7.60
CA ARG A 21 -4.20 10.91 7.80
C ARG A 21 -3.98 9.46 7.34
N LEU A 22 -4.91 8.55 7.66
CA LEU A 22 -4.87 7.18 7.13
C LEU A 22 -4.95 7.15 5.60
N CYS A 23 -5.85 7.94 5.01
CA CYS A 23 -6.02 8.04 3.56
C CYS A 23 -4.75 8.53 2.86
N ILE A 24 -4.01 9.46 3.45
CA ILE A 24 -2.74 9.93 2.89
C ILE A 24 -1.75 8.76 2.82
N VAL A 25 -1.49 8.07 3.94
CA VAL A 25 -0.51 6.97 4.00
C VAL A 25 -0.84 5.84 3.00
N ILE A 26 -2.11 5.43 2.88
CA ILE A 26 -2.50 4.35 1.96
C ILE A 26 -2.53 4.78 0.48
N GLN A 27 -2.53 6.08 0.18
CA GLN A 27 -2.53 6.60 -1.20
C GLN A 27 -1.14 7.06 -1.66
N THR A 28 -0.25 7.43 -0.74
CA THR A 28 1.10 7.92 -1.05
C THR A 28 2.17 6.92 -0.65
N GLU A 29 2.36 6.71 0.66
CA GLU A 29 3.55 6.04 1.20
C GLU A 29 3.54 4.53 0.94
N LEU A 30 2.47 3.82 1.29
CA LEU A 30 2.42 2.37 1.06
C LEU A 30 2.46 2.00 -0.44
N PRO A 31 1.73 2.69 -1.33
CA PRO A 31 1.89 2.48 -2.77
C PRO A 31 3.30 2.76 -3.26
N ASN A 32 3.98 3.79 -2.73
CA ASN A 32 5.35 4.08 -3.11
C ASN A 32 6.32 2.95 -2.72
N ILE A 33 6.17 2.36 -1.52
CA ILE A 33 6.95 1.19 -1.12
C ILE A 33 6.71 0.01 -2.08
N LEU A 34 5.46 -0.24 -2.49
CA LEU A 34 5.15 -1.29 -3.47
C LEU A 34 5.76 -1.02 -4.86
N ARG A 35 5.80 0.23 -5.31
CA ARG A 35 6.44 0.61 -6.59
C ARG A 35 7.94 0.32 -6.56
N GLU A 36 8.59 0.62 -5.45
CA GLU A 36 10.01 0.36 -5.24
C GLU A 36 10.30 -1.14 -5.17
N LEU A 37 9.46 -1.90 -4.46
CA LEU A 37 9.53 -3.36 -4.45
C LEU A 37 9.39 -3.94 -5.86
N LEU A 38 8.42 -3.46 -6.65
CA LEU A 38 8.26 -3.86 -8.05
C LEU A 38 9.50 -3.52 -8.87
N LEU A 39 10.04 -2.31 -8.76
CA LEU A 39 11.22 -1.90 -9.52
C LEU A 39 12.43 -2.79 -9.26
N VAL A 40 12.61 -3.25 -8.02
CA VAL A 40 13.68 -4.19 -7.64
C VAL A 40 13.41 -5.60 -8.16
N LYS A 41 12.16 -6.08 -8.08
CA LYS A 41 11.81 -7.47 -8.42
C LYS A 41 11.57 -7.71 -9.91
N GLU A 42 11.10 -6.68 -10.61
CA GLU A 42 10.67 -6.72 -11.99
C GLU A 42 11.08 -5.40 -12.64
N PRO A 43 12.25 -5.33 -13.29
CA PRO A 43 12.63 -4.11 -14.00
C PRO A 43 11.60 -3.78 -15.09
N SER A 44 11.14 -2.53 -15.17
CA SER A 44 10.01 -2.11 -16.00
C SER A 44 10.06 -2.57 -17.47
N LYS A 45 11.27 -2.60 -18.05
CA LYS A 45 11.52 -3.04 -19.43
C LYS A 45 11.11 -4.48 -19.73
N PHE A 46 11.05 -5.35 -18.72
CA PHE A 46 10.71 -6.77 -18.86
C PHE A 46 9.24 -7.06 -18.53
N LEU A 47 8.57 -6.14 -17.83
CA LEU A 47 7.22 -6.35 -17.32
C LEU A 47 6.25 -6.79 -18.43
N ASN A 48 6.27 -6.09 -19.56
CA ASN A 48 5.30 -6.33 -20.61
C ASN A 48 5.48 -7.73 -21.24
N SER A 49 6.72 -8.16 -21.45
CA SER A 49 6.99 -9.54 -21.90
C SER A 49 6.56 -10.58 -20.87
N HIS A 50 6.89 -10.39 -19.58
CA HIS A 50 6.52 -11.36 -18.54
C HIS A 50 5.01 -11.46 -18.33
N ILE A 51 4.28 -10.33 -18.39
CA ILE A 51 2.81 -10.34 -18.36
C ILE A 51 2.24 -11.11 -19.55
N ARG A 52 2.76 -10.90 -20.76
CA ARG A 52 2.28 -11.60 -21.96
C ARG A 52 2.59 -13.10 -21.94
N SER A 53 3.73 -13.49 -21.38
CA SER A 53 4.09 -14.90 -21.17
C SER A 53 3.23 -15.57 -20.09
N ASN A 54 2.62 -14.79 -19.18
CA ASN A 54 1.69 -15.30 -18.18
C ASN A 54 0.24 -15.24 -18.71
N SER A 55 -0.24 -16.36 -19.26
CA SER A 55 -1.58 -16.46 -19.87
C SER A 55 -2.72 -16.23 -18.89
N TYR A 56 -2.53 -16.51 -17.60
CA TYR A 56 -3.53 -16.26 -16.56
C TYR A 56 -3.62 -14.76 -16.25
N LEU A 57 -2.49 -14.11 -15.93
CA LEU A 57 -2.45 -12.69 -15.61
C LEU A 57 -2.92 -11.82 -16.78
N SER A 58 -2.42 -12.08 -17.99
CA SER A 58 -2.79 -11.31 -19.19
C SER A 58 -4.30 -11.28 -19.45
N LYS A 59 -5.02 -12.37 -19.14
CA LYS A 59 -6.49 -12.46 -19.27
C LYS A 59 -7.25 -11.74 -18.16
N GLN A 60 -6.64 -11.52 -17.00
CA GLN A 60 -7.27 -10.82 -15.87
C GLN A 60 -7.11 -9.30 -15.90
N LEU A 61 -6.21 -8.79 -16.74
CA LEU A 61 -5.95 -7.37 -16.85
C LEU A 61 -7.05 -6.65 -17.64
N ARG A 62 -7.54 -5.55 -17.06
CA ARG A 62 -8.56 -4.70 -17.66
C ARG A 62 -7.96 -3.81 -18.75
N PRO A 63 -8.75 -3.30 -19.72
CA PRO A 63 -8.24 -2.44 -20.79
C PRO A 63 -7.44 -1.23 -20.30
N PHE A 64 -7.87 -0.59 -19.21
CA PHE A 64 -7.14 0.55 -18.65
C PHE A 64 -5.82 0.14 -17.97
N GLU A 65 -5.75 -1.06 -17.40
CA GLU A 65 -4.52 -1.59 -16.80
C GLU A 65 -3.49 -1.86 -17.90
N TRP A 66 -3.93 -2.41 -19.04
CA TRP A 66 -3.08 -2.51 -20.24
C TRP A 66 -2.59 -1.16 -20.74
N LYS A 67 -3.44 -0.12 -20.71
CA LYS A 67 -3.04 1.24 -21.08
C LYS A 67 -1.92 1.76 -20.18
N VAL A 68 -2.02 1.56 -18.87
CA VAL A 68 -1.00 1.97 -17.89
C VAL A 68 0.26 1.12 -18.00
N ILE A 69 0.15 -0.20 -18.21
CA ILE A 69 1.30 -1.07 -18.50
C ILE A 69 2.03 -0.62 -19.78
N GLY A 70 1.30 -0.10 -20.76
CA GLY A 70 1.88 0.46 -21.98
C GLY A 70 2.84 1.63 -21.76
N THR A 71 2.73 2.35 -20.64
CA THR A 71 3.60 3.49 -20.30
C THR A 71 4.73 3.15 -19.33
N VAL A 72 4.85 1.88 -18.91
CA VAL A 72 5.80 1.47 -17.86
C VAL A 72 7.27 1.74 -18.21
N ASN A 73 7.63 1.71 -19.50
CA ASN A 73 9.02 1.95 -19.92
C ASN A 73 9.44 3.42 -19.79
N THR A 74 8.49 4.36 -19.81
CA THR A 74 8.76 5.79 -19.71
C THR A 74 8.47 6.33 -18.31
N LYS A 75 7.45 5.79 -17.64
CA LYS A 75 6.98 6.25 -16.32
C LYS A 75 7.27 5.28 -15.18
N GLN A 76 7.94 4.16 -15.46
CA GLN A 76 8.10 3.07 -14.49
C GLN A 76 6.74 2.69 -13.90
N TYR A 77 6.66 2.52 -12.58
CA TYR A 77 5.44 2.14 -11.87
C TYR A 77 4.63 3.34 -11.34
N ALA A 78 4.95 4.57 -11.73
CA ALA A 78 4.34 5.78 -11.16
C ALA A 78 2.80 5.78 -11.27
N ASP A 79 2.27 5.37 -12.43
CA ASP A 79 0.82 5.37 -12.71
C ASP A 79 0.11 4.11 -12.17
N PHE A 80 0.82 3.17 -11.52
CA PHE A 80 0.23 1.91 -11.05
C PHE A 80 -0.47 2.13 -9.70
N ASP A 81 -1.67 1.58 -9.57
CA ASP A 81 -2.40 1.52 -8.30
C ASP A 81 -2.06 0.24 -7.52
N VAL A 82 -2.46 0.18 -6.24
CA VAL A 82 -2.20 -0.97 -5.36
C VAL A 82 -2.80 -2.26 -5.91
N ALA A 83 -3.98 -2.21 -6.55
CA ALA A 83 -4.63 -3.39 -7.08
C ALA A 83 -3.83 -4.02 -8.23
N LEU A 84 -3.34 -3.19 -9.16
CA LEU A 84 -2.52 -3.63 -10.29
C LEU A 84 -1.17 -4.15 -9.80
N MET A 85 -0.51 -3.42 -8.89
CA MET A 85 0.77 -3.86 -8.32
C MET A 85 0.63 -5.21 -7.60
N TYR A 86 -0.40 -5.37 -6.76
CA TYR A 86 -0.69 -6.64 -6.10
C TYR A 86 -0.93 -7.79 -7.09
N LYS A 87 -1.75 -7.56 -8.13
CA LYS A 87 -1.99 -8.57 -9.18
C LYS A 87 -0.71 -9.00 -9.88
N ILE A 88 0.18 -8.08 -10.18
CA ILE A 88 1.47 -8.37 -10.83
C ILE A 88 2.38 -9.16 -9.88
N ILE A 89 2.58 -8.66 -8.65
CA ILE A 89 3.45 -9.30 -7.65
C ILE A 89 3.04 -10.74 -7.42
N ARG A 90 1.75 -10.98 -7.19
CA ARG A 90 1.20 -12.30 -6.94
C ARG A 90 1.35 -13.23 -8.14
N ASN A 91 0.88 -12.80 -9.31
CA ASN A 91 0.75 -13.72 -10.45
C ASN A 91 2.07 -13.99 -11.17
N LEU A 92 3.05 -13.09 -11.05
CA LEU A 92 4.42 -13.32 -11.51
C LEU A 92 5.31 -13.94 -10.43
N ASN A 93 4.77 -14.26 -9.24
CA ASN A 93 5.50 -14.85 -8.11
C ASN A 93 6.77 -14.04 -7.72
N LEU A 94 6.67 -12.71 -7.71
CA LEU A 94 7.81 -11.82 -7.48
C LEU A 94 8.32 -11.87 -6.03
N VAL A 95 7.50 -12.39 -5.11
CA VAL A 95 7.79 -12.57 -3.69
C VAL A 95 7.20 -13.92 -3.24
N PRO A 96 7.71 -14.51 -2.14
CA PRO A 96 7.06 -15.67 -1.54
C PRO A 96 5.58 -15.38 -1.23
N PRO A 97 4.68 -16.37 -1.37
CA PRO A 97 3.30 -16.18 -0.95
C PRO A 97 3.25 -15.79 0.54
N PRO A 98 2.25 -14.99 0.96
CA PRO A 98 1.98 -14.75 2.37
C PRO A 98 1.83 -16.08 3.11
N THR A 99 2.12 -16.08 4.41
CA THR A 99 2.03 -17.26 5.28
C THR A 99 0.62 -17.85 5.29
N GLN A 100 -0.39 -16.98 5.27
CA GLN A 100 -1.81 -17.38 5.18
C GLN A 100 -2.27 -17.62 3.73
N GLY A 101 -1.41 -17.39 2.74
CA GLY A 101 -1.74 -17.42 1.32
C GLY A 101 -2.38 -16.14 0.80
N TRP A 102 -2.38 -15.98 -0.52
CA TRP A 102 -2.99 -14.84 -1.19
C TRP A 102 -4.52 -14.86 -1.10
N ASP A 103 -5.13 -13.72 -0.83
CA ASP A 103 -6.59 -13.54 -0.69
C ASP A 103 -7.27 -14.45 0.35
N ASN A 104 -6.52 -15.04 1.28
CA ASN A 104 -7.13 -15.79 2.38
C ASN A 104 -7.91 -14.81 3.28
N HIS A 105 -9.04 -15.24 3.84
CA HIS A 105 -9.83 -14.42 4.78
C HIS A 105 -9.07 -14.12 6.08
N ILE A 106 -8.13 -14.98 6.50
CA ILE A 106 -7.26 -14.77 7.67
C ILE A 106 -6.10 -13.84 7.27
N PRO A 107 -5.97 -12.65 7.88
CA PRO A 107 -4.82 -11.78 7.64
C PRO A 107 -3.56 -12.35 8.32
N PRO A 108 -2.36 -12.07 7.77
CA PRO A 108 -1.11 -12.41 8.45
C PRO A 108 -1.00 -11.77 9.86
N THR A 109 -0.70 -12.60 10.86
CA THR A 109 -0.46 -12.22 12.27
C THR A 109 0.80 -11.38 12.44
N SER A 110 0.97 -10.65 13.53
CA SER A 110 2.13 -9.75 13.73
C SER A 110 3.50 -10.45 13.67
N THR A 111 3.56 -11.75 13.91
CA THR A 111 4.79 -12.56 13.83
C THR A 111 5.10 -13.06 12.41
N GLU A 112 4.13 -13.06 11.51
CA GLU A 112 4.29 -13.48 10.10
C GLU A 112 4.81 -12.29 9.28
N THR A 113 6.12 -12.22 9.11
CA THR A 113 6.82 -11.00 8.68
C THR A 113 7.52 -11.16 7.33
N THR A 114 7.05 -12.06 6.48
CA THR A 114 7.59 -12.20 5.12
C THR A 114 7.19 -11.00 4.25
N ILE A 115 7.92 -10.79 3.14
CA ILE A 115 7.58 -9.75 2.15
C ILE A 115 6.17 -9.98 1.59
N GLY A 116 5.78 -11.24 1.37
CA GLY A 116 4.42 -11.58 0.94
C GLY A 116 3.37 -11.14 1.94
N ASP A 117 3.62 -11.37 3.23
CA ASP A 117 2.71 -10.94 4.31
C ASP A 117 2.52 -9.41 4.32
N ASP A 118 3.60 -8.65 4.12
CA ASP A 118 3.53 -7.19 4.08
C ASP A 118 2.83 -6.64 2.84
N VAL A 119 3.03 -7.28 1.68
CA VAL A 119 2.26 -6.95 0.46
C VAL A 119 0.76 -7.18 0.69
N GLU A 120 0.39 -8.29 1.35
CA GLU A 120 -1.00 -8.60 1.68
C GLU A 120 -1.59 -7.62 2.70
N ARG A 121 -0.82 -7.21 3.72
CA ARG A 121 -1.24 -6.16 4.66
C ARG A 121 -1.48 -4.82 4.00
N ILE A 122 -0.63 -4.41 3.05
CA ILE A 122 -0.82 -3.16 2.29
C ILE A 122 -2.13 -3.23 1.50
N ARG A 123 -2.36 -4.33 0.76
CA ARG A 123 -3.60 -4.53 -0.01
C ARG A 123 -4.83 -4.43 0.89
N ARG A 124 -4.82 -5.16 2.01
CA ARG A 124 -5.93 -5.20 2.97
C ARG A 124 -6.19 -3.84 3.59
N SER A 125 -5.16 -3.17 4.08
CA SER A 125 -5.27 -1.84 4.69
C SER A 125 -5.85 -0.82 3.73
N ARG A 126 -5.39 -0.82 2.47
CA ARG A 126 -5.94 0.04 1.42
C ARG A 126 -7.43 -0.27 1.19
N ASN A 127 -7.79 -1.54 1.03
CA ASN A 127 -9.17 -1.94 0.79
C ASN A 127 -10.08 -1.58 1.97
N ASP A 128 -9.65 -1.87 3.20
CA ASP A 128 -10.38 -1.55 4.43
C ASP A 128 -10.67 -0.04 4.51
N ILE A 129 -9.65 0.80 4.29
CA ILE A 129 -9.78 2.26 4.46
C ILE A 129 -10.55 2.89 3.31
N VAL A 130 -10.30 2.52 2.05
CA VAL A 130 -10.99 3.10 0.87
C VAL A 130 -12.47 2.74 0.85
N HIS A 131 -12.84 1.56 1.33
CA HIS A 131 -14.23 1.12 1.39
C HIS A 131 -14.90 1.39 2.74
N ASN A 132 -14.21 2.05 3.68
CA ASN A 132 -14.79 2.39 4.97
C ASN A 132 -15.83 3.50 4.81
N VAL A 133 -17.07 3.21 5.16
CA VAL A 133 -18.16 4.20 5.20
C VAL A 133 -18.10 5.08 6.45
N ASN A 134 -17.39 4.63 7.49
CA ASN A 134 -17.24 5.34 8.75
C ASN A 134 -15.89 6.07 8.81
N THR A 135 -15.95 7.40 8.66
CA THR A 135 -14.78 8.27 8.76
C THR A 135 -14.46 8.69 10.21
N ASN A 136 -15.23 8.22 11.19
CA ASN A 136 -15.06 8.55 12.60
C ASN A 136 -13.96 7.68 13.24
N ILE A 137 -12.70 7.94 12.90
CA ILE A 137 -11.55 7.17 13.37
C ILE A 137 -11.03 7.72 14.71
N SER A 138 -11.05 6.87 15.74
CA SER A 138 -10.50 7.22 17.05
C SER A 138 -8.97 7.35 17.01
N VAL A 139 -8.40 8.09 17.97
CA VAL A 139 -6.93 8.17 18.12
C VAL A 139 -6.28 6.80 18.38
N VAL A 140 -6.97 5.90 19.09
CA VAL A 140 -6.48 4.54 19.36
C VAL A 140 -6.42 3.73 18.08
N GLU A 141 -7.47 3.78 17.25
CA GLU A 141 -7.48 3.10 15.96
C GLU A 141 -6.43 3.67 15.00
N LEU A 142 -6.28 5.00 14.96
CA LEU A 142 -5.23 5.66 14.20
C LEU A 142 -3.86 5.13 14.61
N ASN A 143 -3.53 5.14 15.90
CA ASN A 143 -2.24 4.69 16.41
C ASN A 143 -1.96 3.23 16.08
N ASN A 144 -2.96 2.35 16.19
CA ASN A 144 -2.82 0.94 15.84
C ASN A 144 -2.52 0.75 14.34
N ARG A 145 -3.23 1.47 13.46
CA ARG A 145 -2.99 1.43 12.01
C ARG A 145 -1.64 2.03 11.64
N PHE A 146 -1.25 3.15 12.25
CA PHE A 146 0.07 3.75 12.04
C PHE A 146 1.19 2.83 12.52
N SER A 147 1.04 2.16 13.67
CA SER A 147 2.00 1.16 14.14
C SER A 147 2.20 0.05 13.11
N LEU A 148 1.09 -0.49 12.57
CA LEU A 148 1.15 -1.50 11.51
C LEU A 148 1.87 -0.98 10.26
N PHE A 149 1.59 0.25 9.84
CA PHE A 149 2.23 0.85 8.65
C PHE A 149 3.73 1.08 8.87
N LYS A 150 4.13 1.52 10.07
CA LYS A 150 5.55 1.69 10.43
C LYS A 150 6.28 0.36 10.48
N ASP A 151 5.63 -0.69 10.99
CA ASP A 151 6.19 -2.05 10.99
C ASP A 151 6.45 -2.56 9.58
N ILE A 152 5.49 -2.37 8.66
CA ILE A 152 5.64 -2.70 7.23
C ILE A 152 6.77 -1.88 6.61
N ALA A 153 6.76 -0.58 6.82
CA ALA A 153 7.76 0.35 6.28
C ALA A 153 9.17 0.06 6.77
N SER A 154 9.32 -0.33 8.04
CA SER A 154 10.58 -0.75 8.63
C SER A 154 11.10 -2.03 7.97
N ARG A 155 10.28 -3.09 7.91
CA ARG A 155 10.69 -4.38 7.31
C ARG A 155 11.01 -4.26 5.82
N LEU A 156 10.14 -3.61 5.05
CA LEU A 156 10.38 -3.40 3.62
C LEU A 156 11.52 -2.39 3.38
N GLY A 157 11.70 -1.42 4.29
CA GLY A 157 12.83 -0.51 4.27
C GLY A 157 14.17 -1.20 4.42
N VAL A 158 14.29 -2.13 5.38
CA VAL A 158 15.47 -2.99 5.53
C VAL A 158 15.70 -3.82 4.26
N TYR A 159 14.65 -4.44 3.71
CA TYR A 159 14.76 -5.24 2.49
C TYR A 159 15.19 -4.42 1.25
N LEU A 160 14.68 -3.18 1.12
CA LEU A 160 14.95 -2.29 -0.02
C LEU A 160 16.15 -1.37 0.20
N ASN A 161 16.79 -1.44 1.38
CA ASN A 161 17.84 -0.51 1.83
C ASN A 161 17.41 0.97 1.69
N LYS A 162 16.20 1.29 2.17
CA LYS A 162 15.58 2.62 2.10
C LYS A 162 14.84 2.95 3.40
N GLU A 163 14.80 4.22 3.77
CA GLU A 163 14.06 4.71 4.94
C GLU A 163 12.64 5.16 4.52
N TYR A 164 11.63 4.67 5.24
CA TYR A 164 10.21 4.92 4.96
C TYR A 164 9.39 5.26 6.21
N VAL A 165 9.91 4.99 7.41
CA VAL A 165 9.15 5.16 8.66
C VAL A 165 8.91 6.64 8.92
N SER A 166 9.91 7.49 8.71
CA SER A 166 9.78 8.94 8.87
C SER A 166 8.64 9.53 8.04
N LYS A 167 8.49 9.06 6.79
CA LYS A 167 7.43 9.50 5.87
C LYS A 167 6.02 9.18 6.35
N ILE A 168 5.86 8.13 7.15
CA ILE A 168 4.57 7.79 7.77
C ILE A 168 4.34 8.67 9.01
N GLU A 169 5.39 9.01 9.76
CA GLU A 169 5.30 9.85 10.95
C GLU A 169 4.98 11.32 10.64
N ASP A 170 5.42 11.79 9.47
CA ASP A 170 5.21 13.17 9.01
C ASP A 170 3.77 13.46 8.50
N VAL A 171 2.88 12.45 8.49
CA VAL A 171 1.45 12.56 8.10
C VAL A 171 0.54 12.87 9.28
#